data_AF-A0A7V8DIM7-F1
#
_entry.id   AF-A0A7V8DIM7-F1
#
_cell.length_a   1.000
_cell.length_b   1.000
_cell.length_c   1.000
_cell.angle_alpha   90.00
_cell.angle_beta   90.00
_cell.angle_gamma   90.00
#
_symmetry.space_group_name_H-M   'P 1'
#
loop_
_entity.id
_entity.type
_entity.pdbx_description
1 polymer ?
#
loop_
_entity_poly.entity_id
_entity_poly.type
_entity_poly.pdbx_seq_one_letter_code
_entity_poly.pdbx_strand_id
1 'polypeptide(L)'
;MLTLKAVIAAYPRTRIIAEAGNYIHATFRVNIGFTDDVEFLADEAAGVVHVRSASRIGYWDFGANRKRIEKVRKRYKEHIGAQ
;
A
#
# COMPACT_ATOMS: atom_id res chain seq x y z
N MET A 1 11.05 -10.69 -10.60
CA MET A 1 11.18 -9.45 -9.81
C MET A 1 9.83 -9.13 -9.18
N LEU A 2 9.80 -8.81 -7.90
CA LEU A 2 8.57 -8.66 -7.11
C LEU A 2 8.29 -7.17 -6.95
N THR A 3 7.51 -6.60 -7.88
CA THR A 3 7.26 -5.15 -7.90
C THR A 3 6.32 -4.73 -6.77
N LEU A 4 6.43 -3.47 -6.33
CA LEU A 4 5.52 -2.89 -5.32
C LEU A 4 4.05 -3.10 -5.69
N LYS A 5 3.74 -2.98 -6.99
CA LYS A 5 2.43 -3.30 -7.57
C LYS A 5 1.99 -4.73 -7.27
N ALA A 6 2.85 -5.73 -7.46
CA ALA A 6 2.53 -7.13 -7.19
C ALA A 6 2.22 -7.36 -5.71
N VAL A 7 2.96 -6.71 -4.81
CA VAL A 7 2.70 -6.77 -3.36
C VAL A 7 1.32 -6.18 -3.03
N ILE A 8 0.98 -5.02 -3.61
CA ILE A 8 -0.30 -4.34 -3.39
C ILE A 8 -1.46 -5.14 -3.98
N ALA A 9 -1.32 -5.63 -5.22
CA ALA A 9 -2.34 -6.41 -5.92
C ALA A 9 -2.62 -7.77 -5.26
N ALA A 10 -1.66 -8.33 -4.52
CA ALA A 10 -1.86 -9.57 -3.77
C ALA A 10 -2.82 -9.42 -2.57
N TYR A 11 -3.12 -8.19 -2.14
CA TYR A 11 -4.11 -7.99 -1.09
C TYR A 11 -5.54 -8.14 -1.62
N PRO A 12 -6.43 -8.84 -0.90
CA PRO A 12 -7.81 -9.00 -1.32
C PRO A 12 -8.54 -7.66 -1.32
N ARG A 13 -9.46 -7.50 -2.29
CA ARG A 13 -10.31 -6.31 -2.45
C ARG A 13 -9.51 -5.02 -2.70
N THR A 14 -8.36 -5.15 -3.34
CA THR A 14 -7.53 -4.02 -3.79
C THR A 14 -7.87 -3.68 -5.23
N ARG A 15 -7.93 -2.39 -5.53
CA ARG A 15 -8.03 -1.89 -6.90
C ARG A 15 -6.99 -0.80 -7.09
N ILE A 16 -6.13 -0.97 -8.08
CA ILE A 16 -5.17 0.07 -8.46
C ILE A 16 -5.92 1.09 -9.30
N ILE A 17 -5.83 2.36 -8.90
CA ILE A 17 -6.48 3.50 -9.58
C ILE A 17 -5.49 4.20 -10.49
N ALA A 18 -4.24 4.36 -10.05
CA ALA A 18 -3.19 5.00 -10.82
C ALA A 18 -1.83 4.36 -10.53
N GLU A 19 -0.96 4.36 -11.54
CA GLU A 19 0.42 3.91 -11.46
C GLU A 19 1.26 4.87 -12.29
N ALA A 20 2.32 5.43 -11.69
CA ALA A 20 3.22 6.37 -12.33
C ALA A 20 4.64 6.14 -11.82
N GLY A 21 5.40 5.29 -12.53
CA GLY A 21 6.78 4.96 -12.16
C GLY A 21 6.87 4.35 -10.76
N ASN A 22 7.38 5.13 -9.81
CA ASN A 22 7.55 4.77 -8.41
C ASN A 22 6.32 5.10 -7.53
N TYR A 23 5.26 5.68 -8.11
CA TYR A 23 4.02 6.01 -7.41
C TYR A 23 2.88 5.04 -7.77
N ILE A 24 2.10 4.60 -6.78
CA ILE A 24 0.92 3.75 -6.94
C ILE A 24 -0.21 4.29 -6.06
N HIS A 25 -1.35 4.62 -6.68
CA HIS A 25 -2.61 4.87 -5.97
C HIS A 25 -3.47 3.62 -6.02
N ALA A 26 -3.86 3.10 -4.86
CA ALA A 26 -4.75 1.96 -4.76
C ALA A 26 -5.88 2.23 -3.76
N THR A 27 -7.07 1.72 -4.07
CA THR A 27 -8.19 1.67 -3.14
C THR A 27 -8.29 0.27 -2.52
N PHE A 28 -8.45 0.20 -1.21
CA PHE A 28 -8.78 -1.03 -0.50
C PHE A 28 -10.23 -0.98 -0.03
N ARG A 29 -11.01 -1.99 -0.41
CA ARG A 29 -12.40 -2.11 0.05
C ARG A 29 -12.48 -3.09 1.21
N VAL A 30 -13.04 -2.66 2.34
CA VAL A 30 -13.35 -3.55 3.48
C VAL A 30 -14.81 -4.02 3.40
N ASN A 31 -15.07 -5.20 3.98
CA ASN A 31 -16.31 -5.95 3.78
C ASN A 31 -17.59 -5.24 4.32
N ILE A 32 -17.42 -4.14 5.05
CA ILE A 32 -18.51 -3.31 5.61
C ILE A 32 -18.84 -2.09 4.72
N GLY A 33 -18.29 -2.03 3.51
CA GLY A 33 -18.61 -0.97 2.53
C GLY A 33 -17.71 0.26 2.63
N PHE A 34 -16.71 0.26 3.50
CA PHE A 34 -15.69 1.31 3.52
C PHE A 34 -14.66 1.08 2.41
N THR A 35 -14.25 2.18 1.79
CA THR A 35 -13.19 2.22 0.79
C THR A 35 -12.12 3.18 1.29
N ASP A 36 -10.91 2.68 1.42
CA ASP A 36 -9.74 3.44 1.80
C ASP A 36 -8.91 3.74 0.56
N ASP A 37 -8.54 5.00 0.35
CA ASP A 37 -7.52 5.34 -0.63
C ASP A 37 -6.15 5.27 0.04
N VAL A 38 -5.21 4.60 -0.64
CA VAL A 38 -3.84 4.50 -0.18
C VAL A 38 -2.91 4.76 -1.36
N GLU A 39 -2.05 5.74 -1.17
CA GLU A 39 -1.01 6.13 -2.09
C GLU A 39 0.33 5.61 -1.57
N PHE A 40 1.10 4.99 -2.44
CA PHE A 40 2.44 4.49 -2.17
C PHE A 40 3.42 5.21 -3.09
N LEU A 41 4.49 5.75 -2.53
CA LEU A 41 5.59 6.34 -3.28
C LEU A 41 6.88 5.65 -2.85
N ALA A 42 7.45 4.86 -3.74
CA ALA A 42 8.75 4.23 -3.57
C ALA A 42 9.86 5.27 -3.75
N ASP A 43 10.68 5.45 -2.72
CA ASP A 43 11.94 6.17 -2.81
C ASP A 43 13.06 5.14 -2.82
N GLU A 44 13.50 4.79 -4.04
CA GLU A 44 14.59 3.83 -4.24
C GLU A 44 15.93 4.37 -3.75
N ALA A 45 16.14 5.69 -3.81
CA ALA A 45 17.38 6.33 -3.36
C ALA A 45 17.52 6.27 -1.83
N ALA A 46 16.42 6.44 -1.10
CA ALA A 46 16.40 6.28 0.35
C ALA A 46 16.07 4.85 0.81
N GLY A 47 15.71 3.95 -0.10
CA GLY A 47 15.31 2.56 0.21
C GLY A 47 14.04 2.46 1.06
N VAL A 48 13.13 3.45 0.95
CA VAL A 48 11.89 3.52 1.74
C VAL A 48 10.66 3.62 0.84
N VAL A 49 9.49 3.33 1.40
CA VAL A 49 8.21 3.61 0.74
C VAL A 49 7.38 4.55 1.62
N HIS A 50 7.09 5.72 1.07
CA HIS A 50 6.16 6.67 1.64
C HIS A 50 4.75 6.17 1.38
N VAL A 51 3.92 6.21 2.43
CA VAL A 51 2.55 5.74 2.34
C VAL A 51 1.64 6.81 2.90
N ARG A 52 0.65 7.20 2.11
CA ARG A 52 -0.41 8.12 2.53
C ARG A 52 -1.73 7.38 2.43
N SER A 53 -2.42 7.27 3.56
CA SER A 53 -3.74 6.66 3.61
C SER A 53 -4.79 7.72 3.90
N ALA A 54 -5.79 7.81 3.04
CA ALA A 54 -6.99 8.62 3.24
C ALA A 54 -8.18 7.66 3.42
N SER A 55 -8.46 7.31 4.67
CA SER A 55 -9.64 6.51 5.02
C SER A 55 -10.89 7.37 4.85
N ARG A 56 -11.77 7.02 3.89
CA ARG A 56 -12.98 7.82 3.60
C ARG A 56 -14.01 7.74 4.74
N ILE A 57 -14.04 6.63 5.47
CA ILE A 57 -14.93 6.44 6.61
C ILE A 57 -14.22 5.62 7.68
N GLY A 58 -14.04 6.21 8.87
CA GLY A 58 -13.71 5.49 10.09
C GLY A 58 -12.23 5.44 10.47
N TYR A 59 -11.87 6.31 11.42
CA TYR A 59 -10.69 6.15 12.30
C TYR A 59 -10.73 4.84 13.13
N TRP A 60 -11.86 4.11 13.06
CA TRP A 60 -12.21 2.91 13.83
C TRP A 60 -11.80 1.59 13.18
N ASP A 61 -10.90 1.57 12.19
CA ASP A 61 -10.42 0.32 11.56
C ASP A 61 -9.52 -0.53 12.49
N PHE A 62 -9.50 -0.25 13.81
CA PHE A 62 -8.69 -0.95 14.83
C PHE A 62 -7.21 -1.14 14.45
N GLY A 63 -6.68 -0.24 13.62
CA GLY A 63 -5.32 -0.31 13.09
C GLY A 63 -5.09 -1.41 12.04
N ALA A 64 -6.11 -2.03 11.46
CA ALA A 64 -5.96 -3.02 10.39
C ALA A 64 -5.30 -2.41 9.14
N ASN A 65 -5.70 -1.20 8.76
CA ASN A 65 -5.07 -0.45 7.67
C ASN A 65 -3.61 -0.12 7.99
N ARG A 66 -3.29 0.34 9.21
CA ARG A 66 -1.91 0.55 9.66
C ARG A 66 -1.09 -0.74 9.57
N LYS A 67 -1.63 -1.87 10.05
CA LYS A 67 -0.97 -3.20 9.95
C LYS A 67 -0.73 -3.61 8.49
N ARG A 68 -1.64 -3.27 7.57
CA ARG A 68 -1.48 -3.54 6.13
C ARG A 68 -0.32 -2.72 5.54
N ILE A 69 -0.30 -1.43 5.83
CA ILE A 69 0.73 -0.49 5.36
C ILE A 69 2.11 -0.93 5.85
N GLU A 70 2.25 -1.28 7.13
CA GLU A 70 3.51 -1.74 7.70
C GLU A 70 3.98 -3.07 7.09
N LYS A 71 3.06 -3.99 6.75
CA LYS A 71 3.41 -5.22 6.01
C LYS A 71 3.92 -4.93 4.60
N VAL A 72 3.31 -3.97 3.88
CA VAL A 72 3.78 -3.56 2.54
C VAL A 72 5.17 -2.95 2.65
N ARG A 73 5.38 -2.04 3.61
CA ARG A 73 6.70 -1.44 3.90
C ARG A 73 7.77 -2.48 4.17
N LYS A 74 7.48 -3.44 5.06
CA LYS A 74 8.44 -4.50 5.40
C LYS A 74 8.82 -5.34 4.19
N ARG A 75 7.82 -5.79 3.42
CA ARG A 75 8.04 -6.59 2.20
C ARG A 75 8.83 -5.84 1.14
N TYR A 76 8.55 -4.56 0.96
CA TYR A 76 9.30 -3.73 0.02
C TYR A 76 10.76 -3.58 0.45
N LYS A 77 11.00 -3.28 1.74
CA LYS A 77 12.36 -3.17 2.29
C LYS A 77 13.15 -4.49 2.16
N GLU A 78 12.52 -5.62 2.44
CA GLU A 78 13.12 -6.95 2.23
C GLU A 78 13.46 -7.20 0.76
N HIS A 79 12.69 -6.64 -0.19
CA HIS A 79 12.98 -6.79 -1.62
C HIS A 79 14.14 -5.91 -2.07
N ILE A 80 14.17 -4.63 -1.68
CA ILE A 80 15.23 -3.68 -2.04
C ILE A 80 16.57 -4.07 -1.41
N GLY A 81 16.58 -4.56 -0.16
CA GLY A 81 17.82 -4.99 0.51
C GLY A 81 18.36 -6.35 0.05
N ALA A 82 17.59 -7.09 -0.76
CA ALA A 82 18.01 -8.36 -1.35
C ALA A 82 18.49 -8.22 -2.81
N GLN A 83 18.52 -6.99 -3.34
CA GLN A 83 19.00 -6.65 -4.67
C GLN A 83 20.36 -5.96 -4.64
#